data_AF-A0A4U1JH04-F1
#
_entry.id   AF-A0A4U1JH04-F1
#
_cell.length_a   1.000
_cell.length_b   1.000
_cell.length_c   1.000
_cell.angle_alpha   90.00
_cell.angle_beta   90.00
_cell.angle_gamma   90.00
#
_symmetry.space_group_name_H-M   'P 1'
#
loop_
_entity.id
_entity.type
_entity.pdbx_description
1 polymer ?
#
loop_
_entity_poly.entity_id
_entity_poly.type
_entity_poly.pdbx_seq_one_letter_code
_entity_poly.pdbx_strand_id
1 'polypeptide(L)'
;MTPHRSFLLAAVIGSGLLTAGCLAGTEDGVRPIDDVGLESLELGDHGTNSLGTDDFHEHADMLWEAADLSINAPENTAVAALLADTGSRTLAYAIRCALPQGTKGPGGHAGWGHLKTTASWATRGLTLSEKLDLFTCMIVNINPKETPVEIRLTGDSITSNGMSYFNSINFNIEEALWVARLSDTGEREYIVWPLDEIVLPCPNTYMSLLTRTCTSGDNPGDAIPGCNVEMRSTPDTDCTQNPVTKNWSCLGRPAIKTWLSTLKVIAAGPKDCNVP
;
A
#
# COMPACT_ATOMS: atom_id res chain seq x y z
N MET A 1 -10.45 -20.29 -70.83
CA MET A 1 -10.05 -18.88 -70.97
C MET A 1 -9.70 -18.35 -69.59
N THR A 2 -8.42 -18.37 -69.26
CA THR A 2 -7.82 -17.68 -68.10
C THR A 2 -7.71 -16.19 -68.41
N PRO A 3 -7.96 -15.31 -67.43
CA PRO A 3 -6.92 -14.32 -67.15
C PRO A 3 -6.70 -13.96 -65.66
N HIS A 4 -5.40 -13.81 -65.37
CA HIS A 4 -4.75 -12.80 -64.54
C HIS A 4 -5.01 -12.70 -63.03
N ARG A 5 -4.00 -13.21 -62.32
CA ARG A 5 -3.53 -12.80 -60.98
C ARG A 5 -3.12 -11.33 -60.97
N SER A 6 -3.46 -10.62 -59.90
CA SER A 6 -2.76 -9.42 -59.43
C SER A 6 -2.48 -9.56 -57.94
N PHE A 7 -1.23 -9.86 -57.60
CA PHE A 7 -0.69 -9.77 -56.23
C PHE A 7 -0.19 -8.33 -56.03
N LEU A 8 -0.74 -7.61 -55.06
CA LEU A 8 -0.18 -6.33 -54.60
C LEU A 8 0.72 -6.60 -53.38
N LEU A 9 2.03 -6.48 -53.59
CA LEU A 9 3.04 -6.36 -52.54
C LEU A 9 3.02 -4.91 -52.04
N ALA A 10 2.62 -4.67 -50.80
CA ALA A 10 2.82 -3.39 -50.14
C ALA A 10 4.15 -3.44 -49.37
N ALA A 11 5.19 -2.82 -49.95
CA ALA A 11 6.44 -2.54 -49.25
C ALA A 11 6.26 -1.25 -48.43
N VAL A 12 6.37 -1.34 -47.11
CA VAL A 12 6.50 -0.17 -46.23
C VAL A 12 7.97 -0.06 -45.85
N ILE A 13 8.67 0.87 -46.50
CA ILE A 13 10.01 1.35 -46.15
C ILE A 13 9.91 2.85 -45.89
N GLY A 14 10.49 3.31 -44.78
CA GLY A 14 10.68 4.71 -44.44
C GLY A 14 10.54 4.91 -42.92
N SER A 15 11.58 4.68 -42.11
CA SER A 15 12.75 5.54 -41.89
C SER A 15 12.39 6.90 -41.29
N GLY A 16 12.65 7.03 -39.99
CA GLY A 16 13.26 8.21 -39.37
C GLY A 16 12.32 9.31 -38.91
N LEU A 17 12.12 9.41 -37.59
CA LEU A 17 11.95 10.70 -36.90
C LEU A 17 12.45 10.61 -35.45
N LEU A 18 13.53 11.36 -35.21
CA LEU A 18 13.85 12.12 -34.01
C LEU A 18 14.15 11.39 -32.70
N THR A 19 15.42 11.01 -32.55
CA THR A 19 16.14 11.15 -31.28
C THR A 19 16.17 12.62 -30.87
N ALA A 20 15.18 13.06 -30.08
CA ALA A 20 15.26 14.32 -29.35
C ALA A 20 16.11 14.10 -28.09
N GLY A 21 17.12 14.93 -27.93
CA GLY A 21 18.25 14.68 -27.03
C GLY A 21 17.93 14.80 -25.54
N CYS A 22 18.50 13.89 -24.77
CA CYS A 22 18.99 14.22 -23.44
C CYS A 22 20.33 14.94 -23.62
N LEU A 23 20.28 16.27 -23.63
CA LEU A 23 21.46 17.09 -23.41
C LEU A 23 22.06 16.69 -22.06
N ALA A 24 23.35 16.43 -22.07
CA ALA A 24 24.18 16.23 -20.89
C ALA A 24 23.92 17.35 -19.88
N GLY A 25 23.24 17.03 -18.79
CA GLY A 25 23.30 17.83 -17.58
C GLY A 25 24.72 17.73 -17.04
N THR A 26 25.39 18.86 -16.92
CA THR A 26 26.68 18.98 -16.22
C THR A 26 26.53 18.39 -14.82
N GLU A 27 27.49 17.55 -14.41
CA GLU A 27 27.56 16.87 -13.11
C GLU A 27 27.73 17.82 -11.89
N ASP A 28 27.48 19.12 -12.06
CA ASP A 28 27.49 20.12 -11.00
C ASP A 28 26.05 20.48 -10.63
N GLY A 29 25.44 19.67 -9.78
CA GLY A 29 24.08 19.93 -9.30
C GLY A 29 23.45 18.90 -8.39
N VAL A 30 24.20 17.88 -7.91
CA VAL A 30 23.72 17.09 -6.77
C VAL A 30 23.82 17.99 -5.56
N ARG A 31 22.73 18.72 -5.26
CA ARG A 31 22.57 19.26 -3.91
C ARG A 31 22.54 18.04 -3.00
N PRO A 32 23.41 17.94 -1.98
CA PRO A 32 23.19 16.95 -0.93
C PRO A 32 21.73 17.10 -0.49
N ILE A 33 21.02 15.98 -0.37
CA ILE A 33 19.77 15.97 0.38
C ILE A 33 20.20 16.48 1.75
N ASP A 34 19.89 17.75 2.03
CA ASP A 34 20.19 18.37 3.31
C ASP A 34 19.70 17.39 4.37
N ASP A 35 20.61 17.07 5.29
CA ASP A 35 20.41 16.13 6.39
C ASP A 35 19.02 16.40 6.97
N VAL A 36 18.04 15.55 6.61
CA VAL A 36 16.66 15.75 7.01
C VAL A 36 16.70 15.56 8.51
N GLY A 37 16.63 16.68 9.23
CA GLY A 37 16.90 16.69 10.66
C GLY A 37 16.15 15.53 11.31
N LEU A 38 16.90 14.61 11.92
CA LEU A 38 16.39 13.48 12.71
C LEU A 38 15.47 13.93 13.86
N GLU A 39 15.27 15.23 14.04
CA GLU A 39 14.45 15.83 15.06
C GLU A 39 12.97 15.78 14.66
N SER A 40 12.28 14.81 15.25
CA SER A 40 10.83 14.53 15.22
C SER A 40 10.33 13.59 14.12
N LEU A 41 10.99 12.45 13.92
CA LEU A 41 10.29 11.32 13.31
C LEU A 41 9.05 10.99 14.15
N GLU A 42 7.86 11.21 13.57
CA GLU A 42 6.55 10.86 14.14
C GLU A 42 6.58 9.46 14.78
N LEU A 43 6.10 9.31 16.01
CA LEU A 43 6.02 7.98 16.60
C LEU A 43 5.13 7.08 15.72
N GLY A 44 5.55 5.84 15.47
CA GLY A 44 4.85 4.93 14.57
C GLY A 44 5.35 3.49 14.68
N ASP A 45 4.86 2.65 13.77
CA ASP A 45 5.22 1.24 13.66
C ASP A 45 5.91 0.97 12.31
N HIS A 46 6.57 -0.17 12.19
CA HIS A 46 7.26 -0.59 10.96
C HIS A 46 6.99 -2.06 10.67
N GLY A 47 7.20 -2.44 9.42
CA GLY A 47 6.97 -3.80 8.96
C GLY A 47 7.40 -3.95 7.52
N THR A 48 6.76 -4.88 6.82
CA THR A 48 6.98 -5.09 5.40
C THR A 48 5.66 -5.18 4.66
N ASN A 49 5.56 -4.57 3.48
CA ASN A 49 4.46 -4.85 2.56
C ASN A 49 4.79 -6.13 1.76
N SER A 50 4.14 -7.24 2.07
CA SER A 50 4.26 -8.47 1.26
C SER A 50 2.96 -9.25 1.15
N LEU A 51 1.84 -8.56 1.32
CA LEU A 51 0.52 -9.10 1.02
C LEU A 51 0.30 -9.01 -0.50
N GLY A 52 0.05 -10.14 -1.15
CA GLY A 52 -0.23 -10.16 -2.59
C GLY A 52 -1.55 -9.46 -2.90
N THR A 53 -1.60 -8.75 -4.02
CA THR A 53 -2.78 -8.01 -4.46
C THR A 53 -3.97 -8.96 -4.70
N ASP A 54 -3.74 -10.06 -5.42
CA ASP A 54 -4.77 -11.06 -5.69
C ASP A 54 -5.26 -11.74 -4.41
N ASP A 55 -4.32 -12.16 -3.56
CA ASP A 55 -4.64 -12.81 -2.29
C ASP A 55 -5.53 -11.93 -1.40
N PHE A 56 -5.23 -10.63 -1.30
CA PHE A 56 -6.06 -9.72 -0.52
C PHE A 56 -7.48 -9.59 -1.10
N HIS A 57 -7.61 -9.32 -2.39
CA HIS A 57 -8.92 -9.05 -2.99
C HIS A 57 -9.80 -10.30 -3.09
N GLU A 58 -9.21 -11.48 -3.33
CA GLU A 58 -9.93 -12.76 -3.30
C GLU A 58 -10.54 -13.05 -1.93
N HIS A 59 -9.85 -12.64 -0.85
CA HIS A 59 -10.23 -12.95 0.52
C HIS A 59 -10.85 -11.77 1.29
N ALA A 60 -10.99 -10.59 0.68
CA ALA A 60 -11.43 -9.37 1.36
C ALA A 60 -12.84 -9.49 1.96
N ASP A 61 -13.79 -10.10 1.24
CA ASP A 61 -15.16 -10.31 1.75
C ASP A 61 -15.19 -11.31 2.91
N MET A 62 -14.44 -12.40 2.80
CA MET A 62 -14.33 -13.40 3.85
C MET A 62 -13.67 -12.81 5.10
N LEU A 63 -12.63 -11.98 4.94
CA LEU A 63 -12.02 -11.26 6.04
C LEU A 63 -12.97 -10.25 6.69
N TRP A 64 -13.83 -9.60 5.89
CA TRP A 64 -14.83 -8.67 6.42
C TRP A 64 -15.84 -9.37 7.33
N GLU A 65 -16.32 -10.54 6.94
CA GLU A 65 -17.18 -11.41 7.76
C GLU A 65 -16.44 -11.96 8.98
N ALA A 66 -15.18 -12.39 8.82
CA ALA A 66 -14.34 -12.87 9.91
C ALA A 66 -14.18 -11.83 11.04
N ALA A 67 -14.29 -10.54 10.71
CA ALA A 67 -14.22 -9.45 11.67
C ALA A 67 -15.53 -9.20 12.46
N ASP A 68 -16.65 -9.86 12.15
CA ASP A 68 -17.92 -9.72 12.91
C ASP A 68 -17.93 -10.46 14.25
N LEU A 69 -17.03 -11.43 14.42
CA LEU A 69 -16.89 -12.22 15.63
C LEU A 69 -15.46 -12.13 16.17
N SER A 70 -15.27 -12.59 17.40
CA SER A 70 -13.90 -12.79 17.91
C SER A 70 -13.12 -13.68 16.95
N ILE A 71 -11.86 -13.33 16.70
CA ILE A 71 -10.99 -14.13 15.82
C ILE A 71 -10.77 -15.55 16.36
N ASN A 72 -10.95 -15.75 17.67
CA ASN A 72 -10.78 -17.05 18.33
C ASN A 72 -12.11 -17.77 18.58
N ALA A 73 -13.24 -17.20 18.15
CA ALA A 73 -14.54 -17.83 18.33
C ALA A 73 -14.63 -19.11 17.47
N PRO A 74 -15.00 -20.28 18.03
CA PRO A 74 -15.12 -21.52 17.26
C PRO A 74 -16.23 -21.46 16.20
N GLU A 75 -17.24 -20.61 16.38
CA GLU A 75 -18.30 -20.34 15.42
C GLU A 75 -17.89 -19.36 14.29
N ASN A 76 -16.69 -18.79 14.33
CA ASN A 76 -16.18 -17.90 13.28
C ASN A 76 -15.70 -18.72 12.07
N THR A 77 -16.65 -19.18 11.26
CA THR A 77 -16.40 -20.03 10.09
C THR A 77 -15.56 -19.34 9.02
N ALA A 78 -15.62 -18.01 8.91
CA ALA A 78 -14.81 -17.24 7.97
C ALA A 78 -13.32 -17.29 8.34
N VAL A 79 -12.97 -17.19 9.64
CA VAL A 79 -11.59 -17.43 10.10
C VAL A 79 -11.16 -18.87 9.81
N ALA A 80 -12.03 -19.86 10.04
CA ALA A 80 -11.71 -21.25 9.74
C ALA A 80 -11.46 -21.50 8.25
N ALA A 81 -12.22 -20.85 7.37
CA ALA A 81 -12.03 -20.91 5.93
C ALA A 81 -10.71 -20.24 5.49
N LEU A 82 -10.41 -19.04 6.00
CA LEU A 82 -9.14 -18.36 5.75
C LEU A 82 -7.92 -19.17 6.23
N LEU A 83 -8.05 -19.90 7.35
CA LEU A 83 -6.98 -20.79 7.82
C LEU A 83 -6.81 -22.04 6.97
N ALA A 84 -7.89 -22.52 6.36
CA ALA A 84 -7.86 -23.71 5.51
C ALA A 84 -7.18 -23.42 4.17
N ASP A 85 -7.19 -22.17 3.72
CA ASP A 85 -6.39 -21.72 2.58
C ASP A 85 -4.92 -21.50 2.98
N THR A 86 -4.13 -22.56 2.86
CA THR A 86 -2.70 -22.51 3.19
C THR A 86 -1.86 -21.65 2.23
N GLY A 87 -2.41 -21.26 1.07
CA GLY A 87 -1.75 -20.36 0.12
C GLY A 87 -1.94 -18.88 0.46
N SER A 88 -3.03 -18.56 1.16
CA SER A 88 -3.36 -17.19 1.55
C SER A 88 -2.49 -16.68 2.71
N ARG A 89 -2.03 -15.43 2.59
CA ARG A 89 -1.40 -14.63 3.64
C ARG A 89 -2.35 -13.59 4.24
N THR A 90 -3.56 -13.44 3.70
CA THR A 90 -4.54 -12.42 4.12
C THR A 90 -4.83 -12.48 5.62
N LEU A 91 -5.12 -13.67 6.18
CA LEU A 91 -5.38 -13.78 7.62
C LEU A 91 -4.14 -13.48 8.47
N ALA A 92 -2.96 -13.92 8.03
CA ALA A 92 -1.72 -13.66 8.74
C ALA A 92 -1.44 -12.15 8.81
N TYR A 93 -1.64 -11.42 7.72
CA TYR A 93 -1.53 -9.95 7.69
C TYR A 93 -2.61 -9.26 8.53
N ALA A 94 -3.86 -9.76 8.49
CA ALA A 94 -4.93 -9.22 9.32
C ALA A 94 -4.60 -9.37 10.81
N ILE A 95 -4.05 -10.51 11.22
CA ILE A 95 -3.58 -10.77 12.59
C ILE A 95 -2.44 -9.83 12.97
N ARG A 96 -1.46 -9.62 12.09
CA ARG A 96 -0.36 -8.66 12.32
C ARG A 96 -0.88 -7.24 12.56
N CYS A 97 -1.80 -6.80 11.70
CA CYS A 97 -2.45 -5.50 11.81
C CYS A 97 -3.24 -5.37 13.10
N ALA A 98 -4.06 -6.38 13.41
CA ALA A 98 -5.14 -6.21 14.36
C ALA A 98 -4.79 -6.58 15.81
N LEU A 99 -4.03 -7.66 16.00
CA LEU A 99 -3.82 -8.24 17.33
C LEU A 99 -2.58 -7.63 18.00
N PRO A 100 -2.60 -7.42 19.33
CA PRO A 100 -1.45 -6.85 20.05
C PRO A 100 -0.17 -7.66 19.86
N GLN A 101 0.97 -6.97 19.92
CA GLN A 101 2.28 -7.62 19.84
C GLN A 101 2.42 -8.75 20.86
N GLY A 102 2.94 -9.90 20.39
CA GLY A 102 3.19 -11.08 21.24
C GLY A 102 1.96 -11.94 21.52
N THR A 103 0.78 -11.53 21.08
CA THR A 103 -0.40 -12.41 21.06
C THR A 103 -0.34 -13.35 19.87
N LYS A 104 -0.93 -14.55 20.01
CA LYS A 104 -1.10 -15.49 18.90
C LYS A 104 -2.55 -15.53 18.50
N GLY A 105 -2.81 -15.35 17.22
CA GLY A 105 -4.10 -15.65 16.62
C GLY A 105 -4.18 -17.12 16.17
N PRO A 106 -5.29 -17.47 15.51
CA PRO A 106 -5.46 -18.78 14.88
C PRO A 106 -4.32 -19.12 13.91
N GLY A 107 -4.07 -20.41 13.68
CA GLY A 107 -2.94 -20.88 12.86
C GLY A 107 -1.56 -20.63 13.47
N GLY A 108 -1.49 -20.07 14.69
CA GLY A 108 -0.24 -19.71 15.34
C GLY A 108 0.39 -18.42 14.80
N HIS A 109 -0.33 -17.66 13.97
CA HIS A 109 0.12 -16.36 13.47
C HIS A 109 0.29 -15.37 14.63
N ALA A 110 1.40 -14.65 14.65
CA ALA A 110 1.70 -13.68 15.69
C ALA A 110 1.10 -12.31 15.35
N GLY A 111 0.42 -11.71 16.34
CA GLY A 111 0.05 -10.30 16.32
C GLY A 111 1.27 -9.41 16.46
N TRP A 112 1.29 -8.32 15.71
CA TRP A 112 2.38 -7.33 15.71
C TRP A 112 1.95 -6.02 16.37
N GLY A 113 0.64 -5.81 16.52
CA GLY A 113 0.09 -4.64 17.19
C GLY A 113 0.23 -3.37 16.36
N HIS A 114 0.15 -3.45 15.03
CA HIS A 114 0.20 -2.24 14.20
C HIS A 114 -0.90 -1.25 14.59
N LEU A 115 -2.11 -1.75 14.88
CA LEU A 115 -3.25 -0.93 15.26
C LEU A 115 -3.52 -1.00 16.76
N LYS A 116 -3.77 0.17 17.37
CA LYS A 116 -4.26 0.24 18.76
C LYS A 116 -5.78 0.12 18.88
N THR A 117 -6.50 0.30 17.77
CA THR A 117 -7.98 0.33 17.74
C THR A 117 -8.61 -1.06 17.66
N THR A 118 -7.88 -2.07 17.20
CA THR A 118 -8.43 -3.39 16.84
C THR A 118 -8.12 -4.51 17.82
N ALA A 119 -7.42 -4.22 18.92
CA ALA A 119 -7.00 -5.23 19.91
C ALA A 119 -8.17 -6.06 20.48
N SER A 120 -9.38 -5.49 20.44
CA SER A 120 -10.63 -6.12 20.84
C SER A 120 -11.01 -7.34 19.99
N TRP A 121 -10.45 -7.51 18.78
CA TRP A 121 -10.76 -8.65 17.91
C TRP A 121 -10.41 -10.01 18.53
N ALA A 122 -9.46 -10.01 19.47
CA ALA A 122 -9.08 -11.21 20.22
C ALA A 122 -10.23 -11.79 21.06
N THR A 123 -11.19 -10.96 21.46
CA THR A 123 -12.25 -11.32 22.43
C THR A 123 -13.67 -11.00 21.94
N ARG A 124 -13.85 -10.14 20.95
CA ARG A 124 -15.15 -9.81 20.34
C ARG A 124 -15.01 -9.48 18.84
N GLY A 125 -16.14 -9.36 18.14
CA GLY A 125 -16.17 -8.76 16.81
C GLY A 125 -15.75 -7.29 16.80
N LEU A 126 -15.20 -6.84 15.69
CA LEU A 126 -14.83 -5.45 15.43
C LEU A 126 -16.05 -4.61 15.06
N THR A 127 -16.11 -3.40 15.60
CA THR A 127 -17.05 -2.36 15.15
C THR A 127 -16.70 -1.90 13.73
N LEU A 128 -17.64 -1.25 13.04
CA LEU A 128 -17.40 -0.74 11.68
C LEU A 128 -16.13 0.12 11.58
N SER A 129 -15.90 1.02 12.53
CA SER A 129 -14.69 1.86 12.52
C SER A 129 -13.41 1.03 12.68
N GLU A 130 -13.42 0.05 13.58
CA GLU A 130 -12.27 -0.85 13.79
C GLU A 130 -12.02 -1.75 12.55
N LYS A 131 -13.09 -2.22 11.87
CA LYS A 131 -12.97 -2.95 10.60
C LYS A 131 -12.32 -2.09 9.52
N LEU A 132 -12.78 -0.86 9.36
CA LEU A 132 -12.20 0.04 8.35
C LEU A 132 -10.75 0.40 8.68
N ASP A 133 -10.36 0.52 9.95
CA ASP A 133 -8.95 0.66 10.34
C ASP A 133 -8.12 -0.57 9.98
N LEU A 134 -8.65 -1.78 10.26
CA LEU A 134 -8.01 -3.04 9.84
C LEU A 134 -7.78 -3.06 8.34
N PHE A 135 -8.81 -2.77 7.54
CA PHE A 135 -8.70 -2.77 6.08
C PHE A 135 -7.80 -1.67 5.54
N THR A 136 -7.71 -0.52 6.23
CA THR A 136 -6.71 0.51 5.92
C THR A 136 -5.30 -0.03 6.17
N CYS A 137 -5.06 -0.73 7.29
CA CYS A 137 -3.76 -1.37 7.54
C CYS A 137 -3.45 -2.50 6.54
N MET A 138 -4.45 -3.23 6.07
CA MET A 138 -4.26 -4.28 5.06
C MET A 138 -3.86 -3.69 3.70
N ILE A 139 -4.59 -2.68 3.19
CA ILE A 139 -4.34 -2.11 1.86
C ILE A 139 -2.95 -1.47 1.78
N VAL A 140 -2.44 -0.85 2.86
CA VAL A 140 -1.07 -0.28 2.87
C VAL A 140 0.03 -1.33 2.81
N ASN A 141 -0.27 -2.58 3.15
CA ASN A 141 0.68 -3.70 3.12
C ASN A 141 0.64 -4.50 1.80
N ILE A 142 -0.21 -4.09 0.84
CA ILE A 142 -0.27 -4.73 -0.48
C ILE A 142 1.01 -4.44 -1.26
N ASN A 143 1.54 -5.48 -1.88
CA ASN A 143 2.70 -5.45 -2.74
C ASN A 143 2.56 -6.55 -3.83
N PRO A 144 2.33 -6.18 -5.10
CA PRO A 144 2.07 -7.14 -6.18
C PRO A 144 3.30 -7.99 -6.50
N LYS A 145 4.50 -7.51 -6.18
CA LYS A 145 5.75 -8.25 -6.38
C LYS A 145 6.02 -9.26 -5.28
N GLU A 146 5.25 -9.21 -4.20
CA GLU A 146 5.38 -10.01 -2.97
C GLU A 146 6.79 -9.97 -2.35
N THR A 147 7.66 -9.08 -2.84
CA THR A 147 9.04 -8.91 -2.43
C THR A 147 9.04 -7.92 -1.28
N PRO A 148 9.34 -8.34 -0.04
CA PRO A 148 9.15 -7.48 1.12
C PRO A 148 9.91 -6.15 0.98
N VAL A 149 9.19 -5.03 1.04
CA VAL A 149 9.78 -3.70 1.19
C VAL A 149 9.51 -3.22 2.60
N GLU A 150 10.53 -2.69 3.25
CA GLU A 150 10.38 -2.10 4.57
C GLU A 150 9.49 -0.87 4.46
N ILE A 151 8.42 -0.89 5.25
CA ILE A 151 7.47 0.23 5.36
C ILE A 151 7.42 0.71 6.80
N ARG A 152 7.14 2.00 6.96
CA ARG A 152 6.75 2.59 8.24
C ARG A 152 5.35 3.15 8.14
N LEU A 153 4.59 2.95 9.19
CA LEU A 153 3.21 3.37 9.34
C LEU A 153 3.15 4.43 10.45
N THR A 154 2.51 5.56 10.18
CA THR A 154 2.17 6.57 11.20
C THR A 154 0.69 6.91 11.12
N GLY A 155 0.12 7.50 12.18
CA GLY A 155 -1.28 7.85 12.22
C GLY A 155 -1.94 7.59 13.57
N ASP A 156 -3.14 8.15 13.73
CA ASP A 156 -3.86 8.10 15.01
C ASP A 156 -4.36 6.70 15.37
N SER A 157 -4.43 5.74 14.45
CA SER A 157 -4.76 4.34 14.77
C SER A 157 -3.52 3.45 14.93
N ILE A 158 -2.33 3.95 14.59
CA ILE A 158 -1.06 3.19 14.65
C ILE A 158 -0.49 3.19 16.07
N THR A 159 0.10 2.07 16.50
CA THR A 159 0.87 2.03 17.75
C THR A 159 2.26 2.64 17.59
N SER A 160 2.80 3.18 18.67
CA SER A 160 4.15 3.77 18.70
C SER A 160 5.23 2.80 19.21
N ASN A 161 4.89 1.53 19.41
CA ASN A 161 5.73 0.59 20.18
C ASN A 161 6.72 -0.17 19.29
N GLY A 162 6.55 -0.11 17.97
CA GLY A 162 7.34 -0.90 17.05
C GLY A 162 8.73 -0.34 16.77
N MET A 163 8.90 0.98 16.66
CA MET A 163 10.22 1.56 16.41
C MET A 163 11.02 1.65 17.71
N SER A 164 11.97 0.73 17.92
CA SER A 164 13.14 1.05 18.74
C SER A 164 13.82 2.26 18.10
N TYR A 165 14.08 3.31 18.88
CA TYR A 165 14.80 4.52 18.44
C TYR A 165 16.14 4.21 17.73
N PHE A 166 16.68 3.00 17.91
CA PHE A 166 17.96 2.55 17.37
C PHE A 166 17.88 1.72 16.08
N ASN A 167 16.69 1.35 15.60
CA ASN A 167 16.54 0.67 14.31
C ASN A 167 16.55 1.71 13.18
N SER A 168 17.76 2.06 12.75
CA SER A 168 18.14 3.04 11.73
C SER A 168 17.79 2.63 10.29
N ILE A 169 16.59 2.09 10.08
CA ILE A 169 16.03 2.07 8.72
C ILE A 169 15.67 3.52 8.40
N ASN A 170 16.36 4.09 7.41
CA ASN A 170 16.09 5.45 6.96
C ASN A 170 14.80 5.43 6.12
N PHE A 171 13.66 5.62 6.78
CA PHE A 171 12.37 5.89 6.17
C PHE A 171 12.30 7.38 5.83
N ASN A 172 12.69 7.74 4.62
CA ASN A 172 12.82 9.12 4.18
C ASN A 172 11.98 9.44 2.94
N ILE A 173 11.16 8.51 2.50
CA ILE A 173 10.25 8.69 1.37
C ILE A 173 8.82 8.64 1.91
N GLU A 174 8.15 9.79 1.99
CA GLU A 174 6.72 9.87 2.31
C GLU A 174 5.90 9.38 1.13
N GLU A 175 5.09 8.34 1.32
CA GLU A 175 4.39 7.72 0.20
C GLU A 175 3.00 8.28 0.00
N ALA A 176 2.09 8.00 0.93
CA ALA A 176 0.70 8.34 0.78
C ALA A 176 -0.05 8.35 2.11
N LEU A 177 -1.21 8.99 2.10
CA LEU A 177 -2.25 8.84 3.11
C LEU A 177 -3.30 7.82 2.64
N TRP A 178 -3.80 7.02 3.57
CA TRP A 178 -4.69 5.91 3.29
C TRP A 178 -5.90 5.91 4.22
N VAL A 179 -7.08 5.68 3.66
CA VAL A 179 -8.32 5.43 4.41
C VAL A 179 -9.17 4.40 3.67
N ALA A 180 -9.64 3.37 4.36
CA ALA A 180 -10.78 2.57 3.91
C ALA A 180 -12.11 3.21 4.34
N ARG A 181 -13.16 3.12 3.54
CA ARG A 181 -14.52 3.52 3.93
C ARG A 181 -15.55 2.59 3.29
N LEU A 182 -16.82 2.83 3.61
CA LEU A 182 -17.92 2.30 2.81
C LEU A 182 -18.43 3.40 1.88
N SER A 183 -18.72 3.03 0.63
CA SER A 183 -19.45 3.86 -0.33
C SER A 183 -20.91 4.04 0.12
N ASP A 184 -21.66 4.89 -0.60
CA ASP A 184 -23.10 5.05 -0.39
C ASP A 184 -23.90 3.76 -0.66
N THR A 185 -23.34 2.82 -1.43
CA THR A 185 -23.93 1.50 -1.70
C THR A 185 -23.51 0.44 -0.68
N GLY A 186 -22.63 0.79 0.27
CA GLY A 186 -22.11 -0.14 1.27
C GLY A 186 -20.93 -0.98 0.80
N GLU A 187 -20.38 -0.69 -0.39
CA GLU A 187 -19.16 -1.34 -0.88
C GLU A 187 -17.92 -0.75 -0.21
N ARG A 188 -16.88 -1.55 0.00
CA ARG A 188 -15.61 -1.04 0.52
C ARG A 188 -14.93 -0.21 -0.56
N GLU A 189 -14.46 0.97 -0.18
CA GLU A 189 -13.64 1.86 -1.00
C GLU A 189 -12.33 2.18 -0.26
N TYR A 190 -11.24 2.27 -1.00
CA TYR A 190 -9.93 2.64 -0.46
C TYR A 190 -9.49 3.94 -1.10
N ILE A 191 -9.31 4.98 -0.30
CA ILE A 191 -8.91 6.30 -0.80
C ILE A 191 -7.45 6.53 -0.44
N VAL A 192 -6.71 6.98 -1.45
CA VAL A 192 -5.27 7.16 -1.39
C VAL A 192 -4.91 8.54 -1.88
N TRP A 193 -4.11 9.26 -1.08
CA TRP A 193 -3.54 10.55 -1.45
C TRP A 193 -2.02 10.44 -1.52
N PRO A 194 -1.41 10.37 -2.72
CA PRO A 194 0.04 10.43 -2.87
C PRO A 194 0.59 11.73 -2.29
N LEU A 195 1.76 11.67 -1.64
CA LEU A 195 2.42 12.82 -1.05
C LEU A 195 3.50 13.40 -1.98
N ASP A 196 3.73 14.71 -1.87
CA ASP A 196 4.55 15.49 -2.81
C ASP A 196 6.00 14.98 -2.90
N GLU A 197 6.56 14.43 -1.81
CA GLU A 197 7.92 13.89 -1.82
C GLU A 197 8.12 12.76 -2.85
N ILE A 198 7.09 11.97 -3.14
CA ILE A 198 7.14 10.96 -4.21
C ILE A 198 6.66 11.53 -5.55
N VAL A 199 5.60 12.35 -5.57
CA VAL A 199 5.01 12.83 -6.85
C VAL A 199 5.99 13.66 -7.66
N LEU A 200 6.77 14.54 -7.02
CA LEU A 200 7.71 15.45 -7.69
C LEU A 200 8.85 14.71 -8.42
N PRO A 201 9.55 13.72 -7.83
CA PRO A 201 10.57 12.95 -8.52
C PRO A 201 9.99 11.85 -9.44
N CYS A 202 8.79 11.34 -9.16
CA CYS A 202 8.20 10.20 -9.84
C CYS A 202 6.85 10.57 -10.48
N PRO A 203 6.80 11.03 -11.74
CA PRO A 203 5.55 11.50 -12.37
C PRO A 203 4.49 10.39 -12.55
N ASN A 204 4.88 9.11 -12.45
CA ASN A 204 3.97 7.96 -12.58
C ASN A 204 3.47 7.41 -11.24
N THR A 205 3.72 8.11 -10.12
CA THR A 205 3.35 7.65 -8.76
C THR A 205 1.89 7.23 -8.63
N TYR A 206 0.99 8.01 -9.24
CA TYR A 206 -0.43 7.71 -9.22
C TYR A 206 -0.71 6.33 -9.83
N MET A 207 -0.14 6.06 -11.00
CA MET A 207 -0.27 4.77 -11.66
C MET A 207 0.44 3.66 -10.89
N SER A 208 1.60 3.93 -10.27
CA SER A 208 2.30 2.93 -9.46
C SER A 208 1.50 2.50 -8.23
N LEU A 209 0.90 3.44 -7.49
CA LEU A 209 0.06 3.12 -6.33
C LEU A 209 -1.24 2.42 -6.74
N LEU A 210 -1.84 2.84 -7.86
CA LEU A 210 -3.01 2.15 -8.42
C LEU A 210 -2.67 0.72 -8.88
N THR A 211 -1.54 0.55 -9.56
CA THR A 211 -1.04 -0.77 -9.99
C THR A 211 -0.78 -1.64 -8.76
N ARG A 212 -0.05 -1.12 -7.77
CA ARG A 212 0.22 -1.82 -6.51
C ARG A 212 -1.04 -2.37 -5.88
N THR A 213 -2.08 -1.55 -5.80
CA THR A 213 -3.31 -1.88 -5.08
C THR A 213 -4.32 -2.66 -5.91
N CYS A 214 -4.32 -2.54 -7.24
CA CYS A 214 -5.41 -3.05 -8.09
C CYS A 214 -4.99 -3.93 -9.25
N THR A 215 -3.73 -4.26 -9.48
CA THR A 215 -3.36 -5.13 -10.61
C THR A 215 -2.78 -6.46 -10.14
N SER A 216 -3.17 -7.54 -10.79
CA SER A 216 -2.57 -8.86 -10.59
C SER A 216 -1.18 -8.91 -11.26
N GLY A 217 -0.13 -9.06 -10.47
CA GLY A 217 1.24 -9.20 -10.99
C GLY A 217 1.78 -7.95 -11.72
N ASP A 218 2.47 -8.19 -12.85
CA ASP A 218 3.29 -7.17 -13.52
C ASP A 218 2.57 -6.45 -14.67
N ASN A 219 1.36 -6.89 -15.02
CA ASN A 219 0.64 -6.39 -16.18
C ASN A 219 -0.36 -5.30 -15.76
N PRO A 220 -0.15 -4.04 -16.14
CA PRO A 220 -1.05 -2.93 -15.78
C PRO A 220 -2.46 -3.03 -16.42
N GLY A 221 -2.70 -4.00 -17.31
CA GLY A 221 -4.00 -4.27 -17.92
C GLY A 221 -4.88 -5.25 -17.13
N ASP A 222 -4.32 -5.94 -16.14
CA ASP A 222 -5.02 -6.97 -15.37
C ASP A 222 -5.60 -6.37 -14.08
N ALA A 223 -6.43 -5.35 -14.25
CA ALA A 223 -7.10 -4.70 -13.12
C ALA A 223 -8.07 -5.69 -12.44
N ILE A 224 -7.93 -5.83 -11.12
CA ILE A 224 -8.77 -6.67 -10.30
C ILE A 224 -10.18 -6.06 -10.26
N PRO A 225 -11.21 -6.80 -10.72
CA PRO A 225 -12.59 -6.33 -10.65
C PRO A 225 -12.99 -6.02 -9.20
N GLY A 226 -13.58 -4.85 -8.96
CA GLY A 226 -14.05 -4.46 -7.63
C GLY A 226 -12.96 -3.99 -6.66
N CYS A 227 -11.74 -3.68 -7.14
CA CYS A 227 -10.67 -3.14 -6.29
C CYS A 227 -11.08 -1.84 -5.55
N ASN A 228 -11.98 -1.04 -6.14
CA ASN A 228 -12.59 0.16 -5.53
C ASN A 228 -11.59 1.12 -4.89
N VAL A 229 -10.43 1.33 -5.52
CA VAL A 229 -9.43 2.32 -5.11
C VAL A 229 -9.70 3.65 -5.80
N GLU A 230 -9.82 4.71 -5.00
CA GLU A 230 -9.91 6.09 -5.47
C GLU A 230 -8.62 6.82 -5.14
N MET A 231 -7.93 7.30 -6.17
CA MET A 231 -6.69 8.03 -6.02
C MET A 231 -6.95 9.55 -6.15
N ARG A 232 -6.54 10.34 -5.16
CA ARG A 232 -6.80 11.78 -5.06
C ARG A 232 -5.49 12.58 -4.96
N SER A 233 -5.43 13.77 -5.55
CA SER A 233 -4.19 14.55 -5.68
C SER A 233 -4.06 15.74 -4.73
N THR A 234 -5.02 15.95 -3.82
CA THR A 234 -5.05 17.12 -2.93
C THR A 234 -5.43 16.70 -1.51
N PRO A 235 -4.47 16.22 -0.69
CA PRO A 235 -4.78 15.87 0.70
C PRO A 235 -5.37 17.05 1.47
N ASP A 236 -4.96 18.29 1.20
CA ASP A 236 -5.45 19.49 1.90
C ASP A 236 -6.96 19.76 1.76
N THR A 237 -7.63 19.17 0.76
CA THR A 237 -9.09 19.32 0.61
C THR A 237 -9.88 18.35 1.48
N ASP A 238 -9.33 17.16 1.72
CA ASP A 238 -10.03 16.05 2.38
C ASP A 238 -9.48 15.74 3.77
N CYS A 239 -8.26 16.20 4.05
CA CYS A 239 -7.47 15.82 5.20
C CYS A 239 -7.08 17.01 6.06
N THR A 240 -6.95 16.75 7.36
CA THR A 240 -6.48 17.70 8.35
C THR A 240 -5.36 17.06 9.17
N GLN A 241 -4.24 17.76 9.34
CA GLN A 241 -3.16 17.33 10.22
C GLN A 241 -3.35 17.86 11.63
N ASN A 242 -3.21 16.98 12.63
CA ASN A 242 -3.19 17.40 14.02
C ASN A 242 -1.89 18.20 14.29
N PRO A 243 -1.97 19.45 14.79
CA PRO A 243 -0.78 20.29 14.94
C PRO A 243 0.20 19.78 16.00
N VAL A 244 -0.28 18.97 16.96
CA VAL A 244 0.48 18.41 18.08
C VAL A 244 1.06 17.05 17.74
N THR A 245 0.22 16.11 17.31
CA THR A 245 0.66 14.72 17.04
C THR A 245 1.23 14.54 15.65
N LYS A 246 1.01 15.51 14.74
CA LYS A 246 1.34 15.45 13.30
C LYS A 246 0.62 14.34 12.52
N ASN A 247 -0.23 13.55 13.18
CA ASN A 247 -1.06 12.55 12.54
C ASN A 247 -2.17 13.19 11.68
N TRP A 248 -2.55 12.49 10.63
CA TRP A 248 -3.56 12.92 9.67
C TRP A 248 -4.92 12.27 9.94
N SER A 249 -5.98 13.03 9.69
CA SER A 249 -7.34 12.51 9.55
C SER A 249 -7.89 12.95 8.20
N CYS A 250 -8.44 12.02 7.42
CA CYS A 250 -8.99 12.26 6.09
C CYS A 250 -10.45 11.83 6.06
N LEU A 251 -11.33 12.65 5.49
CA LEU A 251 -12.77 12.37 5.36
C LEU A 251 -13.43 11.98 6.69
N GLY A 252 -13.00 12.62 7.78
CA GLY A 252 -13.51 12.36 9.13
C GLY A 252 -13.02 11.06 9.79
N ARG A 253 -12.06 10.35 9.18
CA ARG A 253 -11.45 9.14 9.73
C ARG A 253 -9.96 9.33 10.01
N PRO A 254 -9.37 8.64 10.99
CA PRO A 254 -7.92 8.53 11.12
C PRO A 254 -7.31 8.00 9.82
N ALA A 255 -6.32 8.70 9.27
CA ALA A 255 -5.57 8.21 8.13
C ALA A 255 -4.31 7.48 8.60
N ILE A 256 -3.91 6.45 7.85
CA ILE A 256 -2.58 5.85 7.97
C ILE A 256 -1.70 6.56 6.95
N LYS A 257 -0.54 7.07 7.38
CA LYS A 257 0.51 7.57 6.49
C LYS A 257 1.57 6.51 6.33
N THR A 258 1.98 6.24 5.10
CA THR A 258 3.07 5.29 4.79
C THR A 258 4.36 6.01 4.44
N TRP A 259 5.46 5.37 4.82
CA TRP A 259 6.81 5.75 4.44
C TRP A 259 7.54 4.52 3.90
N LEU A 260 8.39 4.72 2.91
CA LEU A 260 9.26 3.68 2.36
C LEU A 260 10.70 3.91 2.83
N SER A 261 11.42 2.81 3.07
CA SER A 261 12.88 2.90 3.21
C SER A 261 13.51 3.19 1.85
N THR A 262 14.54 4.04 1.83
CA THR A 262 15.40 4.12 0.65
C THR A 262 16.04 2.75 0.42
N LEU A 263 15.65 2.07 -0.66
CA LEU A 263 16.42 0.94 -1.16
C LEU A 263 17.86 1.44 -1.29
N LYS A 264 18.81 0.81 -0.59
CA LYS A 264 20.26 1.13 -0.67
C LYS A 264 20.86 0.94 -2.09
N VAL A 265 20.03 0.78 -3.12
CA VAL A 265 20.38 0.31 -4.47
C VAL A 265 20.60 1.45 -5.47
N ILE A 266 20.22 2.70 -5.22
CA ILE A 266 20.48 3.80 -6.19
C ILE A 266 21.69 4.64 -5.74
N ALA A 267 22.83 3.99 -5.57
CA ALA A 267 24.15 4.64 -5.62
C ALA A 267 24.79 4.52 -7.02
N ALA A 268 24.07 3.98 -8.01
CA ALA A 268 24.57 3.77 -9.35
C ALA A 268 23.53 4.23 -10.40
N GLY A 269 23.47 5.53 -10.66
CA GLY A 269 22.89 6.09 -11.89
C GLY A 269 21.46 6.65 -11.79
N PRO A 270 21.04 7.44 -12.80
CA PRO A 270 19.84 8.25 -12.74
C PRO A 270 18.56 7.45 -13.03
N LYS A 271 17.56 7.62 -12.16
CA LYS A 271 16.11 7.66 -12.48
C LYS A 271 15.41 6.39 -13.01
N ASP A 272 15.46 5.30 -12.26
CA ASP A 272 14.40 4.29 -12.38
C ASP A 272 13.37 4.48 -11.27
N CYS A 273 12.33 5.27 -11.57
CA CYS A 273 11.18 5.58 -10.70
C CYS A 273 10.19 4.41 -10.62
N ASN A 274 10.67 3.17 -10.47
CA ASN A 274 9.80 2.03 -10.22
C ASN A 274 9.55 1.97 -8.71
N VAL A 275 8.47 2.61 -8.26
CA VAL A 275 7.93 2.35 -6.92
C VAL A 275 7.49 0.87 -6.89
N PRO A 276 8.00 0.08 -5.94
CA PRO A 276 7.67 -1.35 -5.83
C PRO A 276 6.19 -1.60 -5.49
#